data_AF-A0A7J9VPY6-F1
#
_entry.id   AF-A0A7J9VPY6-F1
#
_cell.length_a   1.000
_cell.length_b   1.000
_cell.length_c   1.000
_cell.angle_alpha   90.00
_cell.angle_beta   90.00
_cell.angle_gamma   90.00
#
_symmetry.space_group_name_H-M   'P 1'
#
loop_
_entity.id
_entity.type
_entity.pdbx_description
1 polymer ?
#
loop_
_entity_poly.entity_id
_entity_poly.type
_entity_poly.pdbx_seq_one_letter_code
_entity_poly.pdbx_strand_id
1 'polypeptide(L)'
;MAMRKELTKWARSLGVDNDNDAIAALKRVMAQIRDAEDELRAAGHTLRNAPDGDAMRGMLAATRATDTTVARLSAVLASFHRHERG
;
A
#
# COMPACT_ATOMS: atom_id res chain seq x y z
N MET A 1 -19.28 15.00 8.11
CA MET A 1 -18.19 16.00 8.14
C MET A 1 -16.81 15.41 8.44
N ALA A 2 -16.65 14.47 9.39
CA ALA A 2 -15.34 13.90 9.73
C ALA A 2 -14.62 13.23 8.54
N MET A 3 -15.32 12.41 7.74
CA MET A 3 -14.74 11.70 6.59
C MET A 3 -14.16 12.65 5.52
N ARG A 4 -14.84 13.74 5.20
CA ARG A 4 -14.36 14.74 4.24
C ARG A 4 -13.07 15.43 4.71
N LYS A 5 -12.99 15.77 6.01
CA LYS A 5 -11.78 16.35 6.61
C LYS A 5 -10.60 15.39 6.53
N GLU A 6 -10.83 14.09 6.75
CA GLU A 6 -9.80 13.06 6.62
C GLU A 6 -9.35 12.89 5.16
N LEU A 7 -10.26 12.88 4.18
CA LEU A 7 -9.89 12.81 2.76
C LEU A 7 -9.09 14.04 2.31
N THR A 8 -9.42 15.24 2.78
CA THR A 8 -8.61 16.43 2.52
C THR A 8 -7.21 16.33 3.13
N LYS A 9 -7.05 15.74 4.32
CA LYS A 9 -5.72 15.48 4.88
C LYS A 9 -4.94 14.50 4.01
N TRP A 10 -5.59 13.43 3.53
CA TRP A 10 -4.99 12.48 2.61
C TRP A 10 -4.53 13.15 1.32
N ALA A 11 -5.39 13.93 0.66
CA ALA A 11 -5.04 14.67 -0.55
C ALA A 11 -3.83 15.59 -0.30
N ARG A 12 -3.83 16.35 0.80
CA ARG A 12 -2.69 17.20 1.18
C ARG A 12 -1.40 16.41 1.41
N SER A 13 -1.46 15.29 2.12
CA SER A 13 -0.29 14.43 2.34
C SER A 13 0.24 13.80 1.05
N LEU A 14 -0.64 13.58 0.08
CA LEU A 14 -0.29 13.11 -1.26
C LEU A 14 0.17 14.25 -2.19
N GLY A 15 0.12 15.51 -1.74
CA GLY A 15 0.54 16.68 -2.51
C GLY A 15 -0.45 17.09 -3.60
N VAL A 16 -1.73 16.73 -3.47
CA VAL A 16 -2.78 16.96 -4.47
C VAL A 16 -3.98 17.68 -3.84
N ASP A 17 -4.81 18.29 -4.66
CA ASP A 17 -5.93 19.14 -4.22
C ASP A 17 -7.33 18.58 -4.54
N ASN A 18 -7.40 17.49 -5.30
CA ASN A 18 -8.64 16.85 -5.71
C ASN A 18 -8.57 15.32 -5.57
N ASP A 19 -9.75 14.69 -5.59
CA ASP A 19 -9.89 13.26 -5.34
C ASP A 19 -9.33 12.40 -6.48
N ASN A 20 -9.45 12.84 -7.74
CA ASN A 20 -8.94 12.11 -8.89
C ASN A 20 -7.41 11.96 -8.82
N ASP A 21 -6.72 13.05 -8.50
CA ASP A 21 -5.27 13.05 -8.34
C ASP A 21 -4.86 12.25 -7.09
N ALA A 22 -5.65 12.28 -6.02
CA ALA A 22 -5.41 11.46 -4.83
C ALA A 22 -5.55 9.97 -5.14
N ILE A 23 -6.58 9.59 -5.91
CA ILE A 23 -6.79 8.22 -6.42
C ILE A 23 -5.60 7.79 -7.29
N ALA A 24 -5.15 8.65 -8.21
CA ALA A 24 -4.01 8.35 -9.07
C ALA A 24 -2.71 8.16 -8.25
N ALA A 25 -2.47 9.03 -7.28
CA ALA A 25 -1.31 8.93 -6.38
C ALA A 25 -1.35 7.63 -5.55
N LEU A 26 -2.50 7.28 -4.97
CA LEU A 26 -2.67 6.03 -4.23
C LEU A 26 -2.42 4.80 -5.11
N LYS A 27 -2.92 4.81 -6.35
CA LYS A 27 -2.68 3.71 -7.30
C LYS A 27 -1.19 3.55 -7.64
N ARG A 28 -0.44 4.65 -7.77
CA ARG A 28 1.01 4.61 -7.99
C ARG A 28 1.75 4.00 -6.80
N VAL A 29 1.42 4.42 -5.59
CA VAL A 29 2.01 3.85 -4.36
C VAL A 29 1.69 2.36 -4.24
N MET A 30 0.44 1.96 -4.52
CA MET A 30 0.05 0.55 -4.51
C MET A 30 0.77 -0.27 -5.58
N ALA A 31 1.08 0.30 -6.75
CA ALA A 31 1.88 -0.36 -7.76
C ALA A 31 3.33 -0.60 -7.27
N GLN A 32 3.95 0.40 -6.66
CA GLN A 32 5.29 0.27 -6.08
C GLN A 32 5.35 -0.81 -4.97
N ILE A 33 4.30 -0.93 -4.16
CA ILE A 33 4.23 -1.98 -3.14
C ILE A 33 4.10 -3.37 -3.79
N ARG A 34 3.37 -3.51 -4.89
CA ARG A 34 3.28 -4.78 -5.63
C ARG A 34 4.61 -5.18 -6.24
N ASP A 35 5.36 -4.23 -6.79
CA ASP A 35 6.71 -4.49 -7.29
C ASP A 35 7.61 -5.00 -6.14
N ALA A 36 7.52 -4.40 -4.96
CA ALA A 36 8.23 -4.88 -3.76
C ALA A 36 7.75 -6.27 -3.28
N GLU A 37 6.46 -6.60 -3.42
CA GLU A 37 5.94 -7.95 -3.14
C GLU A 37 6.52 -9.00 -4.08
N ASP A 38 6.71 -8.66 -5.37
CA ASP A 38 7.35 -9.54 -6.34
C ASP A 38 8.84 -9.75 -6.02
N GLU A 39 9.55 -8.70 -5.60
CA GLU A 39 10.93 -8.81 -5.10
C GLU A 39 11.01 -9.69 -3.84
N LEU A 40 10.10 -9.51 -2.88
CA LEU A 40 10.03 -10.34 -1.68
C LEU A 40 9.73 -11.81 -2.02
N ARG A 41 8.88 -12.07 -3.01
CA ARG A 41 8.58 -13.42 -3.48
C ARG A 41 9.81 -14.09 -4.10
N ALA A 42 10.56 -13.35 -4.92
CA ALA A 42 11.82 -13.82 -5.49
C ALA A 42 12.86 -14.09 -4.39
N ALA A 43 13.00 -13.19 -3.41
CA ALA A 43 13.86 -13.38 -2.25
C ALA A 43 13.47 -14.64 -1.46
N GLY A 44 12.18 -14.91 -1.29
CA GLY A 44 11.70 -16.10 -0.60
C GLY A 44 12.06 -17.41 -1.28
N HIS A 45 12.11 -17.43 -2.61
CA HIS A 45 12.59 -18.61 -3.34
C HIS A 45 14.06 -18.87 -3.06
N THR A 46 14.89 -17.82 -3.03
CA THR A 46 16.31 -17.91 -2.70
C THR A 46 16.55 -18.31 -1.24
N LEU A 47 15.80 -17.73 -0.32
CA LEU A 47 15.96 -17.94 1.12
C LEU A 47 15.37 -19.27 1.62
N ARG A 48 14.63 -20.00 0.79
CA ARG A 48 13.99 -21.27 1.16
C ARG A 48 14.94 -22.32 1.73
N ASN A 49 16.18 -22.32 1.23
CA ASN A 49 17.23 -23.26 1.63
C ASN A 49 18.35 -22.56 2.42
N ALA A 50 18.11 -21.34 2.91
CA ALA A 50 19.11 -20.62 3.68
C ALA A 50 19.38 -21.38 5.00
N PRO A 51 20.65 -21.53 5.41
CA PRO A 51 21.02 -22.24 6.63
C PRO A 51 20.58 -21.49 7.90
N ASP A 52 20.40 -20.18 7.81
CA ASP A 52 19.86 -19.34 8.87
C ASP A 52 18.43 -18.90 8.54
N GLY A 53 17.50 -19.24 9.43
CA GLY A 53 16.08 -18.93 9.29
C GLY A 53 15.71 -17.48 9.58
N ASP A 54 16.62 -16.65 10.10
CA ASP A 54 16.33 -15.24 10.39
C ASP A 54 16.00 -14.44 9.13
N ALA A 55 16.72 -14.66 8.04
CA ALA A 55 16.44 -14.02 6.76
C ALA A 55 15.04 -14.39 6.24
N MET A 56 14.64 -15.66 6.34
CA MET A 56 13.30 -16.11 5.98
C MET A 56 12.22 -15.50 6.90
N ARG A 57 12.47 -15.42 8.21
CA ARG A 57 11.55 -14.76 9.15
C ARG A 57 11.36 -13.28 8.83
N GLY A 58 12.44 -12.57 8.56
CA GLY A 58 12.43 -11.15 8.16
C GLY A 58 11.64 -10.95 6.87
N MET A 59 11.87 -11.79 5.86
CA MET A 59 11.12 -11.75 4.61
C MET A 59 9.62 -12.00 4.83
N LEU A 60 9.23 -13.01 5.62
CA LEU A 60 7.82 -13.28 5.94
C LEU A 60 7.16 -12.12 6.70
N ALA A 61 7.91 -11.44 7.57
CA ALA A 61 7.42 -10.24 8.26
C ALA A 61 7.20 -9.09 7.28
N ALA A 62 8.13 -8.87 6.34
CA ALA A 62 8.01 -7.86 5.30
C ALA A 62 6.79 -8.12 4.40
N THR A 63 6.59 -9.37 3.93
CA THR A 63 5.40 -9.73 3.12
C THR A 63 4.09 -9.45 3.84
N ARG A 64 3.99 -9.79 5.13
CA ARG A 64 2.77 -9.48 5.91
C ARG A 64 2.54 -7.98 6.08
N ALA A 65 3.62 -7.21 6.19
CA ALA A 65 3.55 -5.76 6.31
C ALA A 65 3.09 -5.11 4.99
N THR A 66 3.58 -5.60 3.84
CA THR A 66 3.13 -5.11 2.52
C THR A 66 1.66 -5.44 2.29
N ASP A 67 1.23 -6.68 2.56
CA ASP A 67 -0.18 -7.10 2.45
C ASP A 67 -1.12 -6.20 3.27
N THR A 68 -0.74 -5.95 4.53
CA THR A 68 -1.51 -5.09 5.44
C THR A 68 -1.57 -3.65 4.92
N THR A 69 -0.47 -3.16 4.36
CA THR A 69 -0.38 -1.79 3.82
C THR A 69 -1.27 -1.64 2.59
N VAL A 70 -1.24 -2.60 1.65
CA VAL A 70 -2.12 -2.62 0.47
C VAL A 70 -3.59 -2.64 0.87
N ALA A 71 -3.96 -3.45 1.87
CA ALA A 71 -5.33 -3.51 2.37
C ALA A 71 -5.81 -2.16 2.94
N ARG A 72 -4.96 -1.48 3.72
CA ARG A 72 -5.26 -0.14 4.27
C ARG A 72 -5.38 0.92 3.17
N LEU A 73 -4.46 0.94 2.20
CA LEU A 73 -4.52 1.87 1.07
C LEU A 73 -5.76 1.64 0.20
N SER A 74 -6.16 0.38 0.01
CA SER A 74 -7.39 0.02 -0.71
C SER A 74 -8.65 0.59 -0.02
N ALA A 75 -8.70 0.60 1.31
CA ALA A 75 -9.81 1.20 2.06
C ALA A 75 -9.87 2.73 1.91
N VAL A 76 -8.72 3.39 1.85
CA VAL A 76 -8.62 4.84 1.57
C VAL A 76 -9.07 5.13 0.15
N LEU A 77 -8.58 4.37 -0.83
CA LEU A 77 -8.98 4.49 -2.23
C LEU A 77 -10.51 4.33 -2.41
N ALA A 78 -11.10 3.33 -1.76
CA ALA A 78 -12.56 3.15 -1.77
C ALA A 78 -13.30 4.34 -1.17
N SER A 79 -12.71 5.05 -0.21
CA SER A 79 -13.31 6.23 0.41
C SER A 79 -13.27 7.44 -0.51
N PHE A 80 -12.20 7.65 -1.27
CA PHE A 80 -12.16 8.65 -2.34
C PHE A 80 -13.19 8.35 -3.43
N HIS A 81 -13.28 7.10 -3.92
CA HIS A 81 -14.27 6.71 -4.93
C HIS A 81 -15.74 6.82 -4.47
N ARG A 82 -16.01 6.81 -3.17
CA ARG A 82 -17.34 7.12 -2.63
C ARG A 82 -17.60 8.61 -2.56
N HIS A 83 -16.57 9.40 -2.24
CA HIS A 83 -16.67 10.86 -2.15
C HIS A 83 -16.86 11.52 -3.53
N GLU A 84 -16.27 10.98 -4.59
CA GLU A 84 -16.53 11.50 -5.96
C GLU A 84 -17.96 11.27 -6.47
N ARG A 85 -18.66 10.27 -5.90
CA ARG A 85 -19.99 9.84 -6.36
C ARG A 85 -21.15 10.49 -5.60
N GLY A 86 -20.89 11.26 -4.55
CA GLY A 86 -21.90 11.86 -3.68
C GLY A 86 -21.57 13.31 -3.35
#